data_AF-A0A3D6CE88-F1
#
_entry.id   AF-A0A3D6CE88-F1
#
_cell.length_a   1.000
_cell.length_b   1.000
_cell.length_c   1.000
_cell.angle_alpha   90.00
_cell.angle_beta   90.00
_cell.angle_gamma   90.00
#
_symmetry.space_group_name_H-M   'P 1'
#
loop_
_entity.id
_entity.type
_entity.pdbx_description
1 polymer ?
#
loop_
_entity_poly.entity_id
_entity_poly.type
_entity_poly.pdbx_seq_one_letter_code
_entity_poly.pdbx_strand_id
1 'polypeptide(L)'
;MIFKKDNFWLGLILGMLAPVLGLILFKVYKFGVFTFKETFQFMFLEPGFKTLSVGLSLSLLLNAALFTFYINAAKDKTAKGIFVTTLVYGSFILLVKTFY
;
A
#
# COMPACT_ATOMS: atom_id res chain seq x y z
N MET A 1 13.26 7.43 17.51
CA MET A 1 12.14 6.72 18.19
C MET A 1 10.81 7.07 17.51
N ILE A 2 10.63 6.71 16.24
CA ILE A 2 9.41 7.02 15.45
C ILE A 2 8.18 6.26 15.98
N PHE A 3 8.40 5.04 16.51
CA PHE A 3 7.34 4.13 16.96
C PHE A 3 6.69 4.49 18.31
N LYS A 4 7.16 5.53 19.01
CA LYS A 4 6.49 6.02 20.24
C LYS A 4 5.52 7.18 19.99
N LYS A 5 5.57 7.81 18.81
CA LYS A 5 4.71 8.96 18.49
C LYS A 5 3.32 8.48 18.10
N ASP A 6 2.33 8.90 18.88
CA ASP A 6 0.91 8.76 18.54
C ASP A 6 0.43 10.06 17.90
N ASN A 7 0.53 10.13 16.57
CA ASN A 7 0.16 11.31 15.81
C ASN A 7 -0.55 10.91 14.52
N PHE A 8 -1.72 11.52 14.32
CA PHE A 8 -2.52 11.34 13.11
C PHE A 8 -1.73 11.61 11.82
N TRP A 9 -0.93 12.67 11.77
CA TRP A 9 -0.11 13.01 10.59
C TRP A 9 0.95 11.96 10.28
N LEU A 10 1.54 11.37 11.31
CA LEU A 10 2.47 10.26 11.15
C LEU A 10 1.73 9.05 10.56
N GLY A 11 0.52 8.78 11.03
CA GLY A 11 -0.35 7.75 10.46
C GLY A 11 -0.66 7.98 8.98
N LEU A 12 -1.01 9.20 8.59
CA LEU A 12 -1.25 9.54 7.18
C LEU A 12 -0.02 9.27 6.30
N ILE A 13 1.15 9.74 6.73
CA ILE A 13 2.40 9.54 5.97
C ILE A 13 2.71 8.04 5.85
N LEU A 14 2.61 7.30 6.95
CA LEU A 14 2.86 5.85 6.93
C LEU A 14 1.86 5.10 6.04
N GLY A 15 0.58 5.45 6.10
CA GLY A 15 -0.45 4.82 5.28
C GLY A 15 -0.34 5.13 3.79
N MET A 16 0.26 6.26 3.41
CA MET A 16 0.63 6.54 2.01
C MET A 16 1.91 5.84 1.57
N LEU A 17 2.89 5.70 2.47
CA LEU A 17 4.18 5.05 2.17
C LEU A 17 4.08 3.53 2.12
N ALA A 18 3.21 2.92 2.92
CA ALA A 18 3.10 1.46 2.99
C ALA A 18 2.72 0.81 1.65
N PRO A 19 1.73 1.31 0.89
CA PRO A 19 1.43 0.75 -0.42
C PRO A 19 2.60 0.86 -1.40
N VAL A 20 3.31 2.00 -1.39
CA VAL A 20 4.49 2.21 -2.23
C VAL A 20 5.60 1.21 -1.87
N LEU A 21 5.85 1.00 -0.57
CA LEU A 21 6.79 -0.01 -0.09
C LEU A 21 6.36 -1.42 -0.49
N GLY A 22 5.07 -1.76 -0.43
CA GLY A 22 4.55 -3.05 -0.86
C GLY A 22 4.84 -3.33 -2.34
N LEU A 23 4.62 -2.35 -3.21
CA LEU A 23 4.95 -2.45 -4.64
C LEU A 23 6.45 -2.56 -4.88
N ILE A 24 7.28 -1.80 -4.16
CA ILE A 24 8.74 -1.87 -4.27
C ILE A 24 9.24 -3.25 -3.84
N LEU A 25 8.76 -3.77 -2.71
CA LEU A 25 9.13 -5.11 -2.22
C LEU A 25 8.73 -6.19 -3.23
N PHE A 26 7.52 -6.10 -3.80
CA PHE A 26 7.07 -7.02 -4.83
C PHE A 26 7.93 -6.96 -6.10
N LYS A 27 8.26 -5.74 -6.56
CA LYS A 27 9.16 -5.52 -7.69
C LYS A 27 10.53 -6.14 -7.43
N VAL A 28 11.14 -5.87 -6.29
CA VAL A 28 12.49 -6.37 -5.97
C VAL A 28 12.49 -7.89 -5.90
N TYR A 29 11.45 -8.49 -5.31
CA TYR A 29 11.36 -9.94 -5.15
C TYR A 29 11.10 -10.68 -6.47
N LYS A 30 10.17 -10.19 -7.31
CA LYS A 30 9.73 -10.89 -8.53
C LYS A 30 10.34 -10.37 -9.83
N PHE A 31 10.64 -9.09 -9.90
CA PHE A 31 11.14 -8.38 -11.09
C PHE A 31 12.49 -7.68 -10.83
N GLY A 32 13.34 -8.30 -10.00
CA GLY A 32 14.62 -7.73 -9.59
C GLY A 32 15.52 -7.32 -10.78
N VAL A 33 15.49 -8.11 -11.85
CA VAL A 33 16.28 -7.90 -13.08
C VAL A 33 15.74 -6.75 -13.93
N PHE A 34 14.44 -6.49 -13.88
CA PHE A 34 13.80 -5.45 -14.70
C PHE A 34 13.91 -4.07 -14.06
N THR A 35 13.96 -3.03 -14.88
CA THR A 35 13.79 -1.66 -14.42
C THR A 35 12.36 -1.43 -13.95
N PHE A 36 12.12 -0.35 -13.19
CA PHE A 36 10.76 0.03 -12.80
C PHE A 36 9.85 0.24 -14.02
N LYS A 37 10.37 0.88 -15.07
CA LYS A 37 9.62 1.13 -16.30
C LYS A 37 9.17 -0.17 -16.97
N GLU A 38 10.09 -1.12 -17.14
CA GLU A 38 9.78 -2.43 -17.74
C GLU A 38 8.80 -3.23 -16.88
N THR A 39 8.97 -3.16 -15.55
CA THR A 39 8.07 -3.85 -14.61
C THR A 39 6.63 -3.33 -14.75
N PHE A 40 6.43 -2.01 -14.74
CA PHE A 40 5.11 -1.42 -14.94
C PHE A 40 4.56 -1.72 -16.33
N GLN A 41 5.37 -1.61 -17.38
CA GLN A 41 4.96 -1.95 -18.73
C GLN A 41 4.48 -3.41 -18.82
N PHE A 42 5.21 -4.36 -18.22
CA PHE A 42 4.80 -5.75 -18.14
C PHE A 42 3.46 -5.90 -17.39
N MET A 43 3.31 -5.27 -16.23
CA MET A 43 2.09 -5.34 -15.42
C MET A 43 0.85 -4.78 -16.14
N PHE A 44 1.01 -3.75 -16.97
CA PHE A 44 -0.08 -3.14 -17.73
C PHE A 44 -0.40 -3.87 -19.04
N LEU A 45 0.59 -4.52 -19.67
CA LEU A 45 0.37 -5.26 -20.91
C LEU A 45 -0.09 -6.70 -20.66
N GLU A 46 0.08 -7.22 -19.45
CA GLU A 46 -0.36 -8.57 -19.11
C GLU A 46 -1.89 -8.71 -19.21
N PRO A 47 -2.41 -9.68 -19.99
CA PRO A 47 -3.84 -9.94 -20.08
C PRO A 47 -4.46 -10.21 -18.71
N GLY A 48 -5.41 -9.37 -18.32
CA GLY A 48 -6.12 -9.49 -17.05
C GLY A 48 -5.37 -8.95 -15.82
N PHE A 49 -4.26 -8.21 -16.00
CA PHE A 49 -3.57 -7.45 -14.94
C PHE A 49 -3.24 -8.26 -13.68
N LYS A 50 -3.00 -9.57 -13.81
CA LYS A 50 -2.87 -10.50 -12.67
C LYS A 50 -1.72 -10.07 -11.75
N THR A 51 -0.59 -9.75 -12.34
CA THR A 51 0.62 -9.34 -11.63
C THR A 51 0.43 -8.00 -10.92
N LEU A 52 -0.24 -7.05 -11.57
CA LEU A 52 -0.60 -5.76 -10.98
C LEU A 52 -1.53 -5.95 -9.79
N SER A 53 -2.57 -6.79 -9.95
CA SER A 53 -3.52 -7.10 -8.88
C SER A 53 -2.83 -7.74 -7.68
N VAL A 54 -1.87 -8.65 -7.89
CA VAL A 54 -1.09 -9.25 -6.79
C VAL A 54 -0.23 -8.20 -6.08
N GLY A 55 0.46 -7.34 -6.84
CA GLY A 55 1.27 -6.26 -6.26
C GLY A 55 0.45 -5.29 -5.43
N LEU A 56 -0.73 -4.89 -5.92
CA LEU A 56 -1.67 -4.05 -5.18
C LEU A 56 -2.21 -4.76 -3.93
N SER A 57 -2.58 -6.04 -4.02
CA SER A 57 -3.03 -6.81 -2.85
C SER A 57 -1.95 -6.91 -1.76
N LEU A 58 -0.68 -7.13 -2.13
CA LEU A 58 0.45 -7.12 -1.19
C LEU A 58 0.65 -5.74 -0.54
N SER A 59 0.43 -4.68 -1.31
CA SER A 59 0.51 -3.30 -0.84
C SER A 59 -0.57 -2.97 0.18
N LEU A 60 -1.80 -3.44 -0.06
CA LEU A 60 -2.91 -3.39 0.89
C LEU A 60 -2.60 -4.19 2.17
N LEU A 61 -2.04 -5.39 2.02
CA LEU A 61 -1.66 -6.23 3.14
C LEU A 61 -0.62 -5.56 4.03
N LEU A 62 0.39 -4.90 3.44
CA LEU A 62 1.40 -4.17 4.21
C LEU A 62 0.78 -3.01 5.00
N ASN A 63 -0.17 -2.30 4.41
CA ASN A 63 -0.90 -1.23 5.10
C ASN A 63 -1.74 -1.80 6.26
N ALA A 64 -2.48 -2.90 6.03
CA ALA A 64 -3.23 -3.58 7.08
C ALA A 64 -2.33 -4.09 8.21
N ALA A 65 -1.12 -4.59 7.89
CA ALA A 65 -0.13 -4.99 8.88
C ALA A 65 0.35 -3.81 9.73
N LEU A 66 0.64 -2.66 9.12
CA LEU A 66 1.00 -1.44 9.87
C LEU A 66 -0.15 -0.96 10.75
N PHE A 67 -1.37 -0.92 10.22
CA PHE A 67 -2.56 -0.57 10.99
C PHE A 67 -2.69 -1.47 12.23
N THR A 68 -2.55 -2.78 12.04
CA THR A 68 -2.66 -3.79 13.12
C THR A 68 -1.54 -3.63 14.15
N PHE A 69 -0.31 -3.34 13.71
CA PHE A 69 0.80 -3.08 14.60
C PHE A 69 0.56 -1.85 15.49
N TYR A 70 0.08 -0.74 14.92
CA TYR A 70 -0.15 0.49 15.67
C TYR A 70 -1.39 0.43 16.58
N ILE A 71 -2.45 -0.26 16.17
CA ILE A 71 -3.64 -0.42 17.03
C ILE A 71 -3.31 -1.32 18.24
N ASN A 72 -2.57 -2.41 18.05
CA ASN A 72 -2.14 -3.29 19.15
C ASN A 72 -1.15 -2.60 20.11
N ALA A 73 -0.42 -1.59 19.64
CA ALA A 73 0.46 -0.76 20.46
C ALA A 73 -0.27 0.39 21.18
N ALA A 74 -1.61 0.42 21.15
CA ALA A 74 -2.46 1.49 21.67
C ALA A 74 -2.07 2.89 21.15
N LYS A 75 -1.78 2.98 19.84
CA LYS A 75 -1.45 4.22 19.12
C LYS A 75 -2.58 4.59 18.17
N ASP A 76 -3.74 4.87 18.76
CA ASP A 76 -5.00 5.01 18.04
C ASP A 76 -5.01 6.18 17.06
N LYS A 77 -4.30 7.29 17.33
CA LYS A 77 -4.27 8.43 16.40
C LYS A 77 -3.48 8.07 15.15
N THR A 78 -2.34 7.41 15.32
CA THR A 78 -1.54 6.90 14.20
C THR A 78 -2.33 5.85 13.41
N ALA A 79 -2.95 4.88 14.09
CA ALA A 79 -3.77 3.85 13.44
C ALA A 79 -4.93 4.45 12.64
N LYS A 80 -5.62 5.47 13.19
CA LYS A 80 -6.65 6.22 12.46
C LYS A 80 -6.10 6.91 11.21
N GLY A 81 -4.92 7.52 11.28
CA GLY A 81 -4.29 8.13 10.10
C GLY A 81 -4.02 7.11 9.00
N ILE A 82 -3.46 5.96 9.35
CA ILE A 82 -3.23 4.85 8.40
C ILE A 82 -4.57 4.42 7.78
N PHE A 83 -5.58 4.16 8.61
CA PHE A 83 -6.90 3.73 8.16
C PHE A 83 -7.58 4.74 7.21
N VAL A 84 -7.50 6.04 7.52
CA VAL A 84 -8.06 7.10 6.66
C VAL A 84 -7.42 7.07 5.28
N THR A 85 -6.10 6.95 5.18
CA THR A 85 -5.46 6.87 3.86
C THR A 85 -5.89 5.62 3.08
N THR A 86 -6.06 4.51 3.80
CA THR A 86 -6.54 3.25 3.22
C THR A 86 -7.95 3.35 2.65
N LEU A 87 -8.83 4.06 3.35
CA LEU A 87 -10.14 4.37 2.82
C LEU A 87 -10.06 5.24 1.57
N VAL A 88 -9.24 6.31 1.58
CA VAL A 88 -9.12 7.22 0.44
C VAL A 88 -8.67 6.50 -0.84
N TYR A 89 -7.52 5.82 -0.81
CA TYR A 89 -7.05 5.13 -2.00
C TYR A 89 -7.90 3.89 -2.31
N GLY A 90 -8.44 3.21 -1.29
CA GLY A 90 -9.29 2.04 -1.48
C GLY A 90 -10.58 2.40 -2.20
N SER A 91 -11.23 3.49 -1.78
CA SER A 91 -12.39 4.05 -2.49
C SER A 91 -12.03 4.48 -3.91
N PHE A 92 -10.87 5.12 -4.11
CA PHE A 92 -10.43 5.48 -5.47
C PHE A 92 -10.28 4.25 -6.38
N ILE A 93 -9.63 3.19 -5.91
CA ILE A 93 -9.46 1.93 -6.67
C ILE A 93 -10.82 1.30 -6.98
N LEU A 94 -11.74 1.28 -6.00
CA LEU A 94 -13.08 0.73 -6.20
C LEU A 94 -13.88 1.54 -7.22
N LEU A 95 -13.80 2.87 -7.19
CA LEU A 95 -14.44 3.74 -8.18
C LEU A 95 -13.90 3.47 -9.58
N VAL A 96 -12.57 3.42 -9.74
CA VAL A 96 -11.95 3.10 -11.02
C VAL A 96 -12.44 1.75 -11.52
N LYS A 97 -12.34 0.69 -10.71
CA LYS A 97 -12.76 -0.68 -11.09
C LYS A 97 -14.25 -0.81 -11.43
N THR A 98 -15.11 0.02 -10.81
CA THR A 98 -16.57 -0.08 -10.99
C THR A 98 -17.04 0.65 -12.24
N PHE A 99 -16.42 1.79 -12.57
CA PHE A 99 -16.88 2.65 -13.65
C PHE A 99 -16.00 2.61 -14.91
N TYR A 100 -14.79 2.04 -14.84
CA TYR A 100 -13.84 1.91 -15.94
C TYR A 100 -13.28 0.48 -16.01
#